data_AF-A0A352NBV8-F1
#
_entry.id   AF-A0A352NBV8-F1
#
_cell.length_a   1.000
_cell.length_b   1.000
_cell.length_c   1.000
_cell.angle_alpha   90.00
_cell.angle_beta   90.00
_cell.angle_gamma   90.00
#
_symmetry.space_group_name_H-M   'P 1'
#
loop_
_entity.id
_entity.type
_entity.pdbx_description
1 polymer ?
#
loop_
_entity_poly.entity_id
_entity_poly.type
_entity_poly.pdbx_seq_one_letter_code
_entity_poly.pdbx_strand_id
1 'polypeptide(L)'
;AENSNTTRHAAEFWMIEPEMAFTTHEESLDIQEAYVKHLIKSVLENQRYALETLERDIDLLEKYVNEPFKRVTYDDAIELLQKEEANNDYDHIEWGDDFGSPHETFVSNYYGVPTFIINYPKAIKAFYMKPHPTREDVVICADLIAPEGYGEIIGGSERATDYDYLVEKVKEFGLSEEEYSWYLDLRKFGSVPHSGFGLGLERVVTFITGNQHIREAIPFPRMLGRIRP
;
A
#
# COMPACT_ATOMS: atom_id res chain seq x y z
N ALA A 1 -18.98 2.96 -4.31
CA ALA A 1 -18.38 1.62 -4.21
C ALA A 1 -17.80 1.29 -5.57
N GLU A 2 -16.56 0.83 -5.61
CA GLU A 2 -15.83 0.52 -6.84
C GLU A 2 -16.46 -0.69 -7.56
N ASN A 3 -16.61 -0.61 -8.89
CA ASN A 3 -17.16 -1.70 -9.72
C ASN A 3 -16.04 -2.67 -10.16
N SER A 4 -15.22 -3.14 -9.21
CA SER A 4 -14.10 -4.05 -9.48
C SER A 4 -14.47 -5.49 -9.12
N ASN A 5 -14.34 -6.40 -10.08
CA ASN A 5 -14.57 -7.84 -9.88
C ASN A 5 -13.27 -8.63 -10.13
N THR A 6 -12.25 -8.34 -9.32
CA THR A 6 -10.94 -9.00 -9.39
C THR A 6 -10.70 -9.87 -8.15
N THR A 7 -9.67 -10.70 -8.17
CA THR A 7 -9.31 -11.60 -7.06
C THR A 7 -8.80 -10.87 -5.81
N ARG A 8 -8.54 -9.55 -5.91
CA ARG A 8 -7.91 -8.70 -4.88
C ARG A 8 -8.84 -7.66 -4.23
N HIS A 9 -10.11 -7.58 -4.66
CA HIS A 9 -11.07 -6.58 -4.17
C HIS A 9 -12.24 -7.23 -3.46
N ALA A 10 -12.74 -6.58 -2.41
CA ALA A 10 -13.98 -6.92 -1.72
C ALA A 10 -14.75 -5.63 -1.43
N ALA A 11 -16.09 -5.72 -1.40
CA ALA A 11 -16.94 -4.57 -1.08
C ALA A 11 -16.93 -4.22 0.42
N GLU A 12 -16.55 -5.18 1.26
CA GLU A 12 -16.35 -5.05 2.71
C GLU A 12 -15.05 -5.78 3.05
N PHE A 13 -14.16 -5.11 3.77
CA PHE A 13 -12.85 -5.62 4.19
C PHE A 13 -12.43 -4.92 5.48
N TRP A 14 -11.46 -5.52 6.19
CA TRP A 14 -10.94 -4.97 7.43
C TRP A 14 -9.67 -4.18 7.18
N MET A 15 -9.62 -2.97 7.72
CA MET A 15 -8.47 -2.08 7.66
C MET A 15 -7.86 -1.89 9.04
N ILE A 16 -6.54 -1.92 9.09
CA ILE A 16 -5.76 -1.50 10.25
C ILE A 16 -5.07 -0.19 9.86
N GLU A 17 -5.39 0.91 10.55
CA GLU A 17 -5.01 2.27 10.14
C GLU A 17 -4.26 3.01 11.27
N PRO A 18 -2.94 2.79 11.42
CA PRO A 18 -2.13 3.55 12.37
C PRO A 18 -1.82 4.95 11.85
N GLU A 19 -1.92 5.93 12.74
CA GLU A 19 -1.50 7.32 12.50
C GLU A 19 -0.55 7.75 13.63
N MET A 20 0.62 8.30 13.30
CA MET A 20 1.73 8.49 14.24
C MET A 20 2.24 9.93 14.19
N ALA A 21 2.13 10.63 15.33
CA ALA A 21 2.61 12.01 15.49
C ALA A 21 4.14 12.05 15.66
N PHE A 22 4.77 13.08 15.11
CA PHE A 22 6.22 13.28 15.06
C PHE A 22 6.99 12.20 14.29
N THR A 23 6.30 11.44 13.45
CA THR A 23 6.87 10.36 12.65
C THR A 23 7.03 10.81 11.21
N THR A 24 8.28 10.80 10.73
CA THR A 24 8.65 11.06 9.34
C THR A 24 8.25 9.91 8.43
N HIS A 25 8.29 10.13 7.11
CA HIS A 25 8.02 9.07 6.14
C HIS A 25 8.97 7.88 6.29
N GLU A 26 10.28 8.12 6.41
CA GLU A 26 11.28 7.04 6.55
C GLU A 26 11.04 6.19 7.80
N GLU A 27 10.71 6.82 8.94
CA GLU A 27 10.35 6.09 10.16
C GLU A 27 9.04 5.31 9.98
N SER A 28 8.07 5.84 9.22
CA SER A 28 6.84 5.12 8.88
C SER A 28 7.14 3.87 8.04
N LEU A 29 8.07 3.95 7.08
CA LEU A 29 8.51 2.79 6.28
C LEU A 29 9.15 1.71 7.17
N ASP A 30 10.01 2.11 8.11
CA ASP A 30 10.63 1.19 9.08
C ASP A 30 9.57 0.50 9.95
N ILE A 31 8.56 1.24 10.41
CA ILE A 31 7.45 0.71 11.22
C ILE A 31 6.59 -0.26 10.41
N GLN A 32 6.24 0.09 9.17
CA GLN A 32 5.46 -0.78 8.27
C GLN A 32 6.18 -2.11 8.01
N GLU A 33 7.48 -2.05 7.69
CA GLU A 33 8.31 -3.25 7.50
C GLU A 33 8.36 -4.10 8.78
N ALA A 34 8.66 -3.48 9.92
CA ALA A 34 8.71 -4.17 11.21
C ALA A 34 7.36 -4.81 11.57
N TYR A 35 6.26 -4.13 11.25
CA TYR A 35 4.91 -4.62 11.51
C TYR A 35 4.59 -5.85 10.67
N VAL A 36 4.80 -5.81 9.35
CA VAL A 36 4.56 -6.96 8.47
C VAL A 36 5.47 -8.13 8.83
N LYS A 37 6.76 -7.89 9.09
CA LYS A 37 7.69 -8.94 9.54
C LYS A 37 7.25 -9.57 10.85
N HIS A 38 6.74 -8.77 11.79
CA HIS A 38 6.21 -9.28 13.05
C HIS A 38 4.98 -10.16 12.84
N LEU A 39 4.07 -9.80 11.92
CA LEU A 39 2.91 -10.63 11.56
C LEU A 39 3.36 -11.97 10.97
N ILE A 40 4.25 -11.95 9.97
CA ILE A 40 4.77 -13.18 9.34
C ILE A 40 5.44 -14.07 10.39
N LYS A 41 6.35 -13.50 11.19
CA LYS A 41 7.05 -14.23 12.25
C LYS A 41 6.10 -14.85 13.27
N SER A 42 5.07 -14.10 13.68
CA SER A 42 4.07 -14.60 14.63
C SER A 42 3.28 -15.79 14.05
N VAL A 43 2.94 -15.76 12.76
CA VAL A 43 2.27 -16.89 12.09
C VAL A 43 3.21 -18.09 11.97
N LEU A 44 4.48 -17.89 11.58
CA LEU A 44 5.50 -18.95 11.53
C LEU A 44 5.67 -19.65 12.89
N GLU A 45 5.74 -18.89 13.98
CA GLU A 45 5.94 -19.40 15.34
C GLU A 45 4.72 -20.13 15.90
N ASN A 46 3.51 -19.64 15.60
CA ASN A 46 2.30 -20.08 16.29
C ASN A 46 1.35 -20.93 15.44
N GLN A 47 1.47 -20.92 14.11
CA GLN A 47 0.49 -21.49 13.18
C GLN A 47 1.10 -22.47 12.17
N ARG A 48 2.21 -23.13 12.55
CA ARG A 48 2.94 -24.07 11.66
C ARG A 48 2.06 -25.17 11.07
N TYR A 49 1.17 -25.76 11.89
CA TYR A 49 0.22 -26.78 11.41
C TYR A 49 -0.70 -26.24 10.29
N ALA A 50 -1.17 -25.00 10.40
CA ALA A 50 -2.02 -24.40 9.39
C ALA A 50 -1.23 -24.13 8.10
N LEU A 51 0.00 -23.61 8.22
CA LEU A 51 0.88 -23.38 7.06
C LEU A 51 1.20 -24.69 6.31
N GLU A 52 1.51 -25.77 7.04
CA GLU A 52 1.74 -27.10 6.47
C GLU A 52 0.49 -27.64 5.78
N THR A 53 -0.69 -27.44 6.37
CA THR A 53 -1.98 -27.86 5.78
C THR A 53 -2.29 -27.11 4.48
N LEU A 54 -1.89 -25.84 4.41
CA LEU A 54 -2.05 -24.98 3.24
C LEU A 54 -0.94 -25.15 2.19
N GLU A 55 0.03 -26.03 2.45
CA GLU A 55 1.21 -26.25 1.59
C GLU A 55 1.99 -24.95 1.31
N ARG A 56 1.98 -24.01 2.28
CA ARG A 56 2.67 -22.74 2.15
C ARG A 56 4.19 -22.93 2.21
N ASP A 57 4.91 -22.25 1.32
CA ASP A 57 6.38 -22.19 1.33
C ASP A 57 6.88 -21.44 2.58
N ILE A 58 7.33 -22.21 3.58
CA ILE A 58 7.84 -21.69 4.85
C ILE A 58 9.18 -20.99 4.67
N ASP A 59 10.07 -21.52 3.83
CA ASP A 59 11.41 -20.96 3.62
C ASP A 59 11.29 -19.56 2.99
N LEU A 60 10.30 -19.38 2.11
CA LEU A 60 10.00 -18.08 1.50
C LEU A 60 9.47 -17.06 2.52
N LEU A 61 8.58 -17.47 3.43
CA LEU A 61 8.14 -16.60 4.53
C LEU A 61 9.29 -16.23 5.48
N GLU A 62 10.17 -17.20 5.79
CA GLU A 62 11.38 -16.95 6.59
C GLU A 62 12.32 -15.97 5.88
N LYS A 63 12.48 -16.09 4.56
CA LYS A 63 13.23 -15.12 3.75
C LYS A 63 12.66 -13.70 3.92
N TYR A 64 11.34 -13.53 3.80
CA TYR A 64 10.70 -12.22 3.97
C TYR A 64 10.92 -11.62 5.36
N VAL A 65 11.00 -12.44 6.41
CA VAL A 65 11.31 -11.95 7.77
C VAL A 65 12.77 -11.50 7.88
N ASN A 66 13.69 -12.25 7.28
CA ASN A 66 15.13 -12.09 7.50
C ASN A 66 15.79 -11.06 6.56
N GLU A 67 15.24 -10.82 5.37
CA GLU A 67 15.77 -9.87 4.42
C GLU A 67 15.11 -8.49 4.54
N PRO A 68 15.84 -7.37 4.36
CA PRO A 68 15.24 -6.04 4.34
C PRO A 68 14.32 -5.89 3.14
N PHE A 69 13.15 -5.26 3.36
CA PHE A 69 12.26 -4.92 2.25
C PHE A 69 12.94 -3.92 1.32
N LYS A 70 12.61 -3.99 0.03
CA LYS A 70 13.16 -3.03 -0.93
C LYS A 70 12.38 -1.72 -0.88
N ARG A 71 13.08 -0.62 -1.13
CA ARG A 71 12.52 0.71 -1.33
C ARG A 71 12.98 1.19 -2.68
N VAL A 72 12.04 1.49 -3.56
CA VAL A 72 12.31 1.98 -4.91
C VAL A 72 11.44 3.19 -5.17
N THR A 73 11.97 4.19 -5.89
CA THR A 73 11.12 5.32 -6.27
C THR A 73 10.17 4.91 -7.37
N TYR A 74 9.06 5.65 -7.52
CA TYR A 74 8.17 5.53 -8.67
C TYR A 74 8.95 5.70 -9.98
N ASP A 75 9.87 6.67 -10.04
CA ASP A 75 10.74 6.92 -11.19
C ASP A 75 11.56 5.65 -11.53
N ASP A 76 12.23 5.04 -10.55
CA ASP A 76 13.01 3.81 -10.75
C ASP A 76 12.12 2.62 -11.15
N ALA A 77 10.89 2.55 -10.62
CA ALA A 77 9.93 1.50 -10.96
C ALA A 77 9.45 1.63 -12.41
N ILE A 78 9.17 2.85 -12.89
CA ILE A 78 8.86 3.14 -14.29
C ILE A 78 10.02 2.72 -15.19
N GLU A 79 11.26 3.13 -14.86
CA GLU A 79 12.44 2.76 -15.65
C GLU A 79 12.63 1.24 -15.73
N LEU A 80 12.42 0.52 -14.62
CA LEU A 80 12.49 -0.94 -14.57
C LEU A 80 11.42 -1.59 -15.45
N LEU A 81 10.17 -1.13 -15.36
CA LEU A 81 9.04 -1.66 -16.14
C LEU A 81 9.26 -1.44 -17.63
N GLN A 82 9.65 -0.23 -18.05
CA GLN A 82 9.90 0.08 -19.46
C GLN A 82 11.09 -0.71 -20.02
N LYS A 83 12.13 -0.94 -19.21
CA LYS A 83 13.30 -1.72 -19.63
C LYS A 83 12.95 -3.19 -19.88
N GLU A 84 12.06 -3.76 -19.08
CA GLU A 84 11.73 -5.18 -19.11
C GLU A 84 10.43 -5.49 -19.88
N GLU A 85 9.76 -4.47 -20.41
CA GLU A 85 8.51 -4.54 -21.17
C GLU A 85 8.55 -5.61 -22.27
N ALA A 86 9.62 -5.65 -23.07
CA ALA A 86 9.75 -6.60 -24.19
C ALA A 86 9.79 -8.09 -23.77
N ASN A 87 10.08 -8.37 -22.49
CA ASN A 87 10.24 -9.72 -21.95
C ASN A 87 9.07 -10.13 -21.04
N ASN A 88 8.07 -9.27 -20.83
CA ASN A 88 7.01 -9.49 -19.86
C ASN A 88 5.63 -9.19 -20.44
N ASP A 89 4.60 -9.72 -19.78
CA ASP A 89 3.21 -9.60 -20.21
C ASP A 89 2.49 -8.58 -19.32
N TYR A 90 2.72 -7.30 -19.62
CA TYR A 90 1.98 -6.16 -19.08
C TYR A 90 1.91 -5.04 -20.11
N ASP A 91 0.91 -4.17 -19.98
CA ASP A 91 0.72 -3.05 -20.90
C ASP A 91 1.84 -2.02 -20.75
N HIS A 92 2.11 -1.28 -21.82
CA HIS A 92 3.04 -0.15 -21.76
C HIS A 92 2.62 0.83 -20.67
N ILE A 93 3.61 1.38 -19.95
CA ILE A 93 3.37 2.35 -18.89
C ILE A 93 4.24 3.59 -19.06
N GLU A 94 3.62 4.76 -18.92
CA GLU A 94 4.27 6.05 -18.99
C GLU A 94 4.34 6.70 -17.60
N TRP A 95 5.29 7.63 -17.45
CA TRP A 95 5.39 8.39 -16.21
C TRP A 95 4.12 9.23 -16.00
N GLY A 96 3.49 9.09 -14.83
CA GLY A 96 2.20 9.68 -14.49
C GLY A 96 1.06 8.68 -14.45
N ASP A 97 1.24 7.48 -15.00
CA ASP A 97 0.25 6.40 -14.92
C ASP A 97 0.29 5.70 -13.57
N ASP A 98 -0.86 5.15 -13.16
CA ASP A 98 -0.97 4.31 -11.97
C ASP A 98 -0.60 2.86 -12.27
N PHE A 99 -0.08 2.15 -11.25
CA PHE A 99 0.39 0.78 -11.42
C PHE A 99 -0.77 -0.22 -11.39
N GLY A 100 -1.09 -0.77 -12.57
CA GLY A 100 -1.93 -1.96 -12.66
C GLY A 100 -1.30 -3.19 -11.97
N SER A 101 -2.16 -4.16 -11.64
CA SER A 101 -1.75 -5.39 -10.94
C SER A 101 -0.56 -6.14 -11.58
N PRO A 102 -0.44 -6.25 -12.92
CA PRO A 102 0.74 -6.84 -13.55
C PRO A 102 2.05 -6.06 -13.28
N HIS A 103 2.01 -4.73 -13.32
CA HIS A 103 3.15 -3.86 -13.06
C HIS A 103 3.65 -4.04 -11.62
N GLU A 104 2.75 -3.93 -10.64
CA GLU A 104 3.06 -4.16 -9.23
C GLU A 104 3.71 -5.53 -9.00
N THR A 105 3.11 -6.56 -9.59
CA THR A 105 3.56 -7.95 -9.47
C THR A 105 4.97 -8.12 -10.03
N PHE A 106 5.26 -7.50 -11.17
CA PHE A 106 6.58 -7.54 -11.77
C PHE A 106 7.63 -6.90 -10.87
N VAL A 107 7.37 -5.68 -10.38
CA VAL A 107 8.30 -4.94 -9.53
C VAL A 107 8.61 -5.73 -8.25
N SER A 108 7.60 -6.22 -7.52
CA SER A 108 7.85 -6.96 -6.28
C SER A 108 8.54 -8.31 -6.51
N ASN A 109 8.22 -9.02 -7.61
CA ASN A 109 8.87 -10.27 -7.96
C ASN A 109 10.33 -10.08 -8.40
N TYR A 110 10.64 -8.99 -9.11
CA TYR A 110 12.01 -8.67 -9.53
C TYR A 110 12.96 -8.57 -8.33
N TYR A 111 12.49 -7.97 -7.23
CA TYR A 111 13.26 -7.86 -5.98
C TYR A 111 13.14 -9.10 -5.09
N GLY A 112 12.10 -9.91 -5.26
CA GLY A 112 11.91 -11.19 -4.58
C GLY A 112 11.63 -11.07 -3.08
N VAL A 113 11.23 -9.90 -2.61
CA VAL A 113 10.79 -9.58 -1.24
C VAL A 113 9.70 -8.49 -1.32
N PRO A 114 8.89 -8.28 -0.26
CA PRO A 114 8.00 -7.12 -0.21
C PRO A 114 8.76 -5.83 -0.51
N THR A 115 8.17 -5.00 -1.37
CA THR A 115 8.84 -3.83 -1.96
C THR A 115 7.97 -2.60 -1.79
N PHE A 116 8.50 -1.59 -1.12
CA PHE A 116 7.94 -0.25 -1.12
C PHE A 116 8.25 0.43 -2.44
N ILE A 117 7.19 0.92 -3.09
CA ILE A 117 7.30 1.91 -4.16
C ILE A 117 6.98 3.25 -3.52
N ILE A 118 7.89 4.22 -3.64
CA ILE A 118 7.81 5.50 -2.94
C ILE A 118 7.73 6.68 -3.92
N ASN A 119 7.21 7.81 -3.44
CA ASN A 119 7.18 9.08 -4.14
C ASN A 119 6.39 9.08 -5.47
N TYR A 120 5.11 8.73 -5.40
CA TYR A 120 4.24 8.71 -6.57
C TYR A 120 3.89 10.12 -7.09
N PRO A 121 3.51 10.25 -8.37
CA PRO A 121 3.00 11.49 -8.94
C PRO A 121 1.80 12.03 -8.15
N LYS A 122 1.83 13.33 -7.89
CA LYS A 122 0.79 14.03 -7.13
C LYS A 122 -0.59 13.93 -7.78
N ALA A 123 -0.64 13.84 -9.10
CA ALA A 123 -1.88 13.82 -9.89
C ALA A 123 -2.72 12.55 -9.69
N ILE A 124 -2.09 11.45 -9.28
CA ILE A 124 -2.77 10.14 -9.10
C ILE A 124 -2.92 9.75 -7.62
N LYS A 125 -2.58 10.66 -6.70
CA LYS A 125 -2.64 10.41 -5.26
C LYS A 125 -3.57 11.38 -4.53
N ALA A 126 -3.87 11.04 -3.28
CA ALA A 126 -4.86 11.76 -2.50
C ALA A 126 -4.39 13.16 -2.06
N PHE A 127 -5.36 14.07 -1.92
CA PHE A 127 -5.14 15.49 -1.65
C PHE A 127 -4.35 15.79 -0.35
N TYR A 128 -4.43 14.89 0.64
CA TYR A 128 -3.85 15.08 1.98
C TYR A 128 -2.35 14.76 2.06
N MET A 129 -1.76 14.18 1.01
CA MET A 129 -0.38 13.73 1.03
C MET A 129 0.59 14.92 0.97
N LYS A 130 1.68 14.85 1.75
CA LYS A 130 2.70 15.90 1.82
C LYS A 130 3.46 16.00 0.48
N PRO A 131 3.64 17.20 -0.10
CA PRO A 131 4.46 17.36 -1.30
C PRO A 131 5.93 17.06 -1.01
N HIS A 132 6.66 16.57 -2.01
CA HIS A 132 8.09 16.34 -1.87
C HIS A 132 8.86 17.67 -1.74
N PRO A 133 9.88 17.78 -0.85
CA PRO A 133 10.52 19.06 -0.51
C PRO A 133 11.29 19.70 -1.66
N THR A 134 11.69 18.92 -2.67
CA THR A 134 12.51 19.38 -3.81
C THR A 134 11.92 19.05 -5.18
N ARG A 135 10.73 18.41 -5.22
CA ARG A 135 10.06 17.97 -6.44
C ARG A 135 8.58 18.33 -6.33
N GLU A 136 8.06 19.11 -7.27
CA GLU A 136 6.69 19.64 -7.19
C GLU A 136 5.63 18.66 -7.72
N ASP A 137 6.08 17.67 -8.48
CA ASP A 137 5.29 16.72 -9.27
C ASP A 137 4.98 15.41 -8.53
N VAL A 138 5.62 15.17 -7.38
CA VAL A 138 5.45 13.96 -6.56
C VAL A 138 5.12 14.27 -5.09
N VAL A 139 4.54 13.29 -4.40
CA VAL A 139 4.19 13.38 -2.97
C VAL A 139 4.95 12.35 -2.14
N ILE A 140 5.15 12.62 -0.86
CA ILE A 140 5.82 11.70 0.07
C ILE A 140 4.83 10.62 0.51
N CYS A 141 4.78 9.54 -0.27
CA CYS A 141 3.93 8.39 -0.03
C CYS A 141 4.64 7.08 -0.38
N ALA A 142 4.09 5.97 0.08
CA ALA A 142 4.58 4.65 -0.24
C ALA A 142 3.45 3.63 -0.28
N ASP A 143 3.56 2.72 -1.23
CA ASP A 143 2.74 1.52 -1.32
C ASP A 143 3.67 0.30 -1.12
N LEU A 144 3.33 -0.57 -0.17
CA LEU A 144 4.06 -1.83 0.06
C LEU A 144 3.44 -2.94 -0.76
N ILE A 145 4.17 -3.39 -1.77
CA ILE A 145 3.74 -4.42 -2.69
C ILE A 145 4.27 -5.77 -2.24
N ALA A 146 3.37 -6.71 -1.96
CA ALA A 146 3.71 -8.09 -1.69
C ALA A 146 4.14 -8.81 -2.99
N PRO A 147 5.15 -9.69 -2.92
CA PRO A 147 5.60 -10.52 -4.05
C PRO A 147 4.55 -11.57 -4.42
N GLU A 148 4.88 -12.48 -5.33
CA GLU A 148 4.04 -13.64 -5.73
C GLU A 148 2.70 -13.24 -6.37
N GLY A 149 2.54 -11.98 -6.77
CA GLY A 149 1.32 -11.48 -7.39
C GLY A 149 0.19 -11.16 -6.40
N TYR A 150 0.52 -10.89 -5.13
CA TYR A 150 -0.45 -10.43 -4.15
C TYR A 150 -0.78 -8.93 -4.27
N GLY A 151 0.17 -8.12 -4.77
CA GLY A 151 -0.02 -6.69 -4.98
C GLY A 151 0.09 -5.88 -3.70
N GLU A 152 -0.44 -4.66 -3.72
CA GLU A 152 -0.41 -3.75 -2.58
C GLU A 152 -1.09 -4.34 -1.32
N ILE A 153 -0.35 -4.38 -0.20
CA ILE A 153 -0.85 -4.78 1.12
C ILE A 153 -0.93 -3.61 2.12
N ILE A 154 -0.15 -2.54 1.90
CA ILE A 154 -0.20 -1.31 2.69
C ILE A 154 -0.10 -0.11 1.74
N GLY A 155 -0.94 0.90 1.95
CA GLY A 155 -0.81 2.22 1.36
C GLY A 155 -0.65 3.28 2.44
N GLY A 156 0.33 4.17 2.31
CA GLY A 156 0.66 5.13 3.35
C GLY A 156 1.32 6.41 2.85
N SER A 157 1.29 7.45 3.68
CA SER A 157 1.94 8.72 3.34
C SER A 157 2.34 9.51 4.58
N GLU A 158 3.30 10.42 4.40
CA GLU A 158 3.38 11.57 5.29
C GLU A 158 2.23 12.52 4.95
N ARG A 159 1.61 13.12 5.97
CA ARG A 159 0.47 14.02 5.77
C ARG A 159 0.95 15.45 5.63
N ALA A 160 0.30 16.23 4.77
CA ALA A 160 0.58 17.64 4.68
C ALA A 160 0.23 18.34 6.00
N THR A 161 1.12 19.20 6.47
CA THR A 161 0.97 19.98 7.72
C THR A 161 0.72 21.46 7.46
N ASP A 162 0.86 21.91 6.22
CA ASP A 162 0.61 23.29 5.85
C ASP A 162 -0.90 23.51 5.62
N TYR A 163 -1.45 24.53 6.29
CA TYR A 163 -2.88 24.83 6.25
C TYR A 163 -3.32 25.33 4.87
N ASP A 164 -2.58 26.29 4.31
CA ASP A 164 -2.95 26.96 3.05
C ASP A 164 -2.88 25.97 1.87
N TYR A 165 -1.86 25.12 1.86
CA TYR A 165 -1.73 23.99 0.94
C TYR A 165 -2.95 23.08 0.98
N LEU A 166 -3.40 22.66 2.18
CA LEU A 166 -4.55 21.77 2.29
C LEU A 166 -5.86 22.45 1.89
N VAL A 167 -6.04 23.74 2.18
CA VAL A 167 -7.19 24.51 1.70
C VAL A 167 -7.23 24.57 0.17
N GLU A 168 -6.08 24.81 -0.47
CA GLU A 168 -5.97 24.78 -1.93
C GLU A 168 -6.34 23.40 -2.48
N LYS A 169 -5.83 22.33 -1.86
CA LYS A 169 -6.11 20.95 -2.29
C LYS A 169 -7.56 20.53 -2.12
N VAL A 170 -8.21 20.91 -1.02
CA VAL A 170 -9.66 20.68 -0.83
C VAL A 170 -10.45 21.32 -1.98
N LYS A 171 -10.08 22.54 -2.41
CA LYS A 171 -10.72 23.24 -3.53
C LYS A 171 -10.45 22.57 -4.87
N GLU A 172 -9.20 22.20 -5.15
CA GLU A 172 -8.81 21.52 -6.39
C GLU A 172 -9.52 20.17 -6.57
N PHE A 173 -9.69 19.40 -5.49
CA PHE A 173 -10.38 18.11 -5.51
C PHE A 173 -11.92 18.24 -5.48
N GLY A 174 -12.46 19.46 -5.49
CA GLY A 174 -13.91 19.71 -5.46
C GLY A 174 -14.59 19.30 -4.15
N LEU A 175 -13.84 19.29 -3.04
CA LEU A 175 -14.31 18.91 -1.71
C LEU A 175 -14.86 20.12 -0.96
N SER A 176 -15.78 19.88 -0.02
CA SER A 176 -16.38 20.95 0.80
C SER A 176 -15.43 21.41 1.91
N GLU A 177 -15.02 22.69 1.89
CA GLU A 177 -14.21 23.28 2.96
C GLU A 177 -14.94 23.22 4.33
N GLU A 178 -16.27 23.31 4.33
CA GLU A 178 -17.08 23.20 5.55
C GLU A 178 -16.99 21.79 6.16
N GLU A 179 -17.12 20.74 5.34
CA GLU A 179 -17.05 19.35 5.80
C GLU A 179 -15.64 18.98 6.30
N TYR A 180 -14.60 19.57 5.69
CA TYR A 180 -13.20 19.36 6.05
C TYR A 180 -12.65 20.38 7.07
N SER A 181 -13.47 21.32 7.55
CA SER A 181 -13.04 22.38 8.46
C SER A 181 -12.34 21.84 9.71
N TRP A 182 -12.86 20.78 10.31
CA TRP A 182 -12.25 20.12 11.47
C TRP A 182 -10.87 19.51 11.15
N TYR A 183 -10.69 18.97 9.94
CA TYR A 183 -9.43 18.37 9.49
C TYR A 183 -8.37 19.45 9.20
N LEU A 184 -8.80 20.58 8.66
CA LEU A 184 -7.98 21.76 8.44
C LEU A 184 -7.56 22.41 9.76
N ASP A 185 -8.43 22.40 10.77
CA ASP A 185 -8.12 22.93 12.11
C ASP A 185 -6.98 22.18 12.81
N LEU A 186 -6.75 20.90 12.47
CA LEU A 186 -5.56 20.14 12.91
C LEU A 186 -4.24 20.80 12.45
N ARG A 187 -4.28 21.66 11.43
CA ARG A 187 -3.12 22.42 10.93
C ARG A 187 -3.01 23.82 11.55
N LYS A 188 -4.11 24.34 12.11
CA LYS A 188 -4.12 25.62 12.84
C LYS A 188 -3.63 25.48 14.27
N PHE A 189 -4.05 24.42 14.96
CA PHE A 189 -3.90 24.30 16.41
C PHE A 189 -2.91 23.20 16.81
N GLY A 190 -1.62 23.52 16.70
CA GLY A 190 -0.53 22.63 17.13
C GLY A 190 -0.19 21.54 16.11
N SER A 191 -0.11 21.90 14.82
CA SER A 191 0.29 20.97 13.77
C SER A 191 1.70 20.43 14.00
N VAL A 192 1.87 19.14 13.72
CA VAL A 192 3.16 18.43 13.82
C VAL A 192 3.33 17.55 12.59
N PRO A 193 4.57 17.27 12.15
CA PRO A 193 4.82 16.21 11.17
C PRO A 193 4.20 14.89 11.66
N HIS A 194 3.49 14.21 10.78
CA HIS A 194 2.88 12.92 11.10
C HIS A 194 2.71 12.09 9.84
N SER A 195 2.80 10.78 10.01
CA SER A 195 2.65 9.80 8.95
C SER A 195 1.68 8.73 9.40
N GLY A 196 1.02 8.11 8.43
CA GLY A 196 0.16 6.97 8.68
C GLY A 196 0.02 6.10 7.46
N PHE A 197 -0.59 4.94 7.68
CA PHE A 197 -0.78 3.94 6.65
C PHE A 197 -2.03 3.10 6.93
N GLY A 198 -2.57 2.51 5.89
CA GLY A 198 -3.67 1.54 5.98
C GLY A 198 -3.20 0.18 5.48
N LEU A 199 -3.42 -0.85 6.29
CA LEU A 199 -3.14 -2.25 5.95
C LEU A 199 -4.46 -2.98 5.70
N GLY A 200 -4.60 -3.55 4.49
CA GLY A 200 -5.75 -4.39 4.13
C GLY A 200 -5.59 -5.79 4.71
N LEU A 201 -6.32 -6.11 5.77
CA LEU A 201 -6.14 -7.33 6.56
C LEU A 201 -6.28 -8.59 5.69
N GLU A 202 -7.33 -8.68 4.88
CA GLU A 202 -7.56 -9.84 4.04
C GLU A 202 -6.46 -10.02 2.99
N ARG A 203 -5.88 -8.93 2.46
CA ARG A 203 -4.73 -9.03 1.53
C ARG A 203 -3.50 -9.59 2.22
N VAL A 204 -3.21 -9.13 3.44
CA VAL A 204 -2.09 -9.65 4.24
C VAL A 204 -2.31 -11.11 4.63
N VAL A 205 -3.51 -11.50 5.04
CA VAL A 205 -3.83 -12.91 5.32
C VAL A 205 -3.61 -13.75 4.06
N THR A 206 -4.14 -13.32 2.91
CA THR A 206 -3.99 -14.02 1.63
C THR A 206 -2.51 -14.20 1.26
N PHE A 207 -1.70 -13.15 1.40
CA PHE A 207 -0.26 -13.17 1.15
C PHE A 207 0.49 -14.15 2.07
N ILE A 208 0.22 -14.10 3.38
CA ILE A 208 0.91 -14.96 4.35
C ILE A 208 0.50 -16.42 4.14
N THR A 209 -0.79 -16.69 3.90
CA THR A 209 -1.30 -18.06 3.79
C THR A 209 -1.12 -18.69 2.41
N GLY A 210 -0.77 -17.92 1.37
CA GLY A 210 -0.61 -18.45 0.02
C GLY A 210 -1.93 -18.65 -0.73
N ASN A 211 -3.04 -18.05 -0.27
CA ASN A 211 -4.35 -18.24 -0.90
C ASN A 211 -4.37 -17.62 -2.31
N GLN A 212 -5.23 -18.11 -3.19
CA GLN A 212 -5.31 -17.60 -4.57
C GLN A 212 -6.30 -16.43 -4.72
N HIS A 213 -7.16 -16.21 -3.72
CA HIS A 213 -8.20 -15.19 -3.78
C HIS A 213 -8.54 -14.62 -2.40
N ILE A 214 -8.68 -13.30 -2.32
CA ILE A 214 -9.01 -12.57 -1.08
C ILE A 214 -10.29 -13.05 -0.37
N ARG A 215 -11.24 -13.65 -1.12
CA ARG A 215 -12.51 -14.15 -0.59
C ARG A 215 -12.32 -15.32 0.40
N GLU A 216 -11.17 -15.98 0.35
CA GLU A 216 -10.81 -17.11 1.22
C GLU A 216 -10.18 -16.63 2.52
N ALA A 217 -9.79 -15.35 2.60
CA ALA A 217 -9.23 -14.71 3.79
C ALA A 217 -10.29 -14.08 4.70
N ILE A 218 -11.58 -14.16 4.35
CA ILE A 218 -12.69 -13.64 5.15
C ILE A 218 -13.84 -14.67 5.21
N PRO A 219 -14.52 -14.87 6.36
CA PRO A 219 -15.52 -15.93 6.49
C PRO A 219 -16.73 -15.79 5.55
N PHE A 220 -17.24 -14.57 5.38
CA PHE A 220 -18.42 -14.29 4.54
C PHE A 220 -18.16 -13.09 3.63
N PRO A 221 -17.39 -13.27 2.53
CA PRO A 221 -16.97 -12.17 1.67
C PRO A 221 -18.17 -11.45 1.05
N ARG A 222 -18.11 -10.12 1.01
CA ARG A 222 -19.02 -9.28 0.21
C ARG A 222 -18.33 -8.90 -1.08
N MET A 223 -18.90 -9.31 -2.19
CA MET A 223 -18.35 -9.07 -3.53
C MET A 223 -19.42 -8.48 -4.43
N LEU A 224 -19.02 -7.94 -5.59
CA LEU A 224 -19.96 -7.58 -6.63
C LEU A 224 -20.79 -8.82 -7.01
N GLY A 225 -22.11 -8.76 -6.82
CA GLY A 225 -23.04 -9.88 -7.06
C GLY A 225 -23.12 -10.94 -5.95
N ARG A 226 -22.34 -10.84 -4.86
CA ARG A 226 -22.40 -11.78 -3.71
C ARG A 226 -22.60 -11.04 -2.39
N ILE A 227 -23.83 -11.13 -1.85
CA ILE A 227 -24.23 -10.52 -0.56
C ILE A 227 -24.84 -11.55 0.43
N ARG A 228 -24.80 -12.83 0.08
CA ARG A 228 -25.34 -13.94 0.90
C ARG A 228 -24.20 -14.91 1.25
N PRO A 229 -24.29 -15.62 2.40
CA PRO A 229 -23.41 -16.73 2.73
C PRO A 229 -23.30 -17.74 1.58
#